data_AF-A0A528TK22-F1
#
_entry.id   AF-A0A528TK22-F1
#
_cell.length_a   1.000
_cell.length_b   1.000
_cell.length_c   1.000
_cell.angle_alpha   90.00
_cell.angle_beta   90.00
_cell.angle_gamma   90.00
#
_symmetry.space_group_name_H-M   'P 1'
#
loop_
_entity.id
_entity.type
_entity.pdbx_description
1 polymer ?
#
loop_
_entity_poly.entity_id
_entity_poly.type
_entity_poly.pdbx_seq_one_letter_code
_entity_poly.pdbx_strand_id
1 'polypeptide(L)'
;PVADAETVETELMLADLESLERRIVQVRKRAAGKDKEAMTVLPMMEAALELLQAGRPTRVLLNGIAAEDLRILQGLNLLTSHPVLYVCNVAEADAATGNEHTKAVEKMATAQGAGTVVISAAIEAEVAQLSDEEEME
;
A
#
# COMPACT_ATOMS: atom_id res chain seq x y z
N PRO A 1 -4.73 16.69 -3.17
CA PRO A 1 -4.81 15.46 -2.34
C PRO A 1 -4.98 14.19 -3.18
N VAL A 2 -6.00 14.10 -4.05
CA VAL A 2 -6.15 12.93 -4.95
C VAL A 2 -4.95 12.79 -5.90
N ALA A 3 -4.57 13.87 -6.60
CA ALA A 3 -3.39 13.86 -7.47
C ALA A 3 -2.08 13.56 -6.72
N ASP A 4 -1.96 14.02 -5.47
CA ASP A 4 -0.79 13.74 -4.64
C ASP A 4 -0.72 12.24 -4.29
N ALA A 5 -1.88 11.66 -3.92
CA ALA A 5 -2.00 10.22 -3.65
C ALA A 5 -1.70 9.37 -4.90
N GLU A 6 -2.18 9.78 -6.08
CA GLU A 6 -1.89 9.12 -7.35
C GLU A 6 -0.40 9.20 -7.71
N THR A 7 0.26 10.33 -7.41
CA THR A 7 1.69 10.52 -7.64
C THR A 7 2.51 9.54 -6.79
N VAL A 8 2.24 9.49 -5.48
CA VAL A 8 2.90 8.55 -4.56
C VAL A 8 2.66 7.10 -4.99
N GLU A 9 1.42 6.74 -5.32
CA GLU A 9 1.08 5.39 -5.77
C GLU A 9 1.87 5.00 -7.04
N THR A 10 1.97 5.92 -8.00
CA THR A 10 2.73 5.70 -9.24
C THR A 10 4.21 5.49 -8.95
N GLU A 11 4.82 6.29 -8.07
CA GLU A 11 6.23 6.13 -7.69
C GLU A 11 6.49 4.77 -7.02
N LEU A 12 5.62 4.35 -6.09
CA LEU A 12 5.74 3.04 -5.44
C LEU A 12 5.60 1.89 -6.44
N MET A 13 4.64 1.98 -7.37
CA MET A 13 4.46 0.97 -8.42
C MET A 13 5.66 0.90 -9.36
N LEU A 14 6.26 2.03 -9.74
CA LEU A 14 7.46 2.04 -10.59
C LEU A 14 8.65 1.39 -9.90
N ALA A 15 8.84 1.65 -8.60
CA ALA A 15 9.90 1.02 -7.82
C ALA A 15 9.73 -0.51 -7.73
N ASP A 16 8.51 -0.98 -7.47
CA ASP A 16 8.20 -2.41 -7.44
C ASP A 16 8.36 -3.06 -8.82
N LEU A 17 7.93 -2.38 -9.89
CA LEU A 17 8.04 -2.86 -11.26
C LEU A 17 9.50 -3.07 -11.65
N GLU A 18 10.34 -2.06 -11.45
CA GLU A 18 11.77 -2.14 -11.75
C GLU A 18 12.46 -3.26 -10.95
N SER A 19 12.09 -3.41 -9.67
CA SER A 19 12.60 -4.48 -8.80
C SER A 19 12.22 -5.87 -9.32
N LEU A 20 10.95 -6.09 -9.66
CA LEU A 20 10.46 -7.37 -10.15
C LEU A 20 11.02 -7.73 -11.53
N GLU A 21 11.07 -6.78 -12.47
CA GLU A 21 11.62 -7.01 -13.81
C GLU A 21 13.06 -7.51 -13.76
N ARG A 22 13.88 -6.96 -12.85
CA ARG A 22 15.27 -7.41 -12.66
C ARG A 22 15.33 -8.79 -12.01
N ARG A 23 14.56 -9.04 -10.95
CA ARG A 23 14.63 -10.28 -10.16
C ARG A 23 14.05 -11.48 -10.91
N ILE A 24 12.96 -11.29 -11.65
CA ILE A 24 12.22 -12.39 -12.28
C ILE A 24 13.03 -13.12 -13.34
N VAL A 25 13.98 -12.44 -13.99
CA VAL A 25 14.86 -13.05 -15.01
C VAL A 25 15.68 -14.22 -14.43
N GLN A 26 16.28 -14.02 -13.25
CA GLN A 26 17.07 -15.07 -12.60
C GLN A 26 16.18 -16.17 -12.04
N VAL A 27 15.03 -15.81 -11.47
CA VAL A 27 14.06 -16.77 -10.93
C VAL A 27 13.50 -17.67 -12.03
N ARG A 28 13.13 -17.13 -13.20
CA ARG A 28 12.71 -17.92 -14.37
C ARG A 28 13.77 -18.93 -14.79
N LYS A 29 15.04 -18.52 -14.84
CA LYS A 29 16.16 -19.41 -15.18
C LYS A 29 16.31 -20.55 -14.16
N ARG A 30 16.22 -20.25 -12.86
CA ARG A 30 16.27 -21.27 -11.78
C ARG A 30 15.07 -22.22 -11.86
N ALA A 31 13.87 -21.70 -12.06
CA ALA A 31 12.65 -22.50 -12.19
C ALA A 31 12.70 -23.45 -13.40
N ALA A 32 13.24 -22.99 -14.53
CA ALA A 32 13.49 -23.86 -15.70
C ALA A 32 14.47 -25.00 -15.39
N GLY A 33 15.42 -24.77 -14.47
CA GLY A 33 16.31 -25.78 -13.91
C GLY A 33 15.66 -26.70 -12.86
N LYS A 34 14.35 -26.61 -12.65
CA LYS A 34 13.56 -27.36 -11.66
C LYS A 34 13.96 -27.09 -10.19
N ASP A 35 14.50 -25.90 -9.92
CA ASP A 35 14.67 -25.42 -8.55
C ASP A 35 13.30 -25.25 -7.88
N LYS A 36 13.07 -25.99 -6.80
CA LYS A 36 11.76 -26.05 -6.13
C LYS A 36 11.30 -24.70 -5.60
N GLU A 37 12.22 -23.94 -5.00
CA GLU A 37 11.91 -22.63 -4.43
C GLU A 37 11.52 -21.63 -5.52
N ALA A 38 12.29 -21.60 -6.61
CA ALA A 38 12.00 -20.74 -7.75
C ALA A 38 10.67 -21.12 -8.43
N MET A 39 10.35 -22.40 -8.55
CA MET A 39 9.06 -22.85 -9.08
C MET A 39 7.88 -22.45 -8.19
N THR A 40 8.09 -22.38 -6.87
CA THR A 40 7.06 -21.93 -5.92
C THR A 40 6.83 -20.42 -5.99
N VAL A 41 7.90 -19.62 -6.08
CA VAL A 41 7.81 -18.14 -6.03
C VAL A 41 7.42 -17.52 -7.38
N LEU A 42 7.80 -18.15 -8.49
CA LEU A 42 7.65 -17.57 -9.83
C LEU A 42 6.20 -17.18 -10.19
N PRO A 43 5.17 -18.00 -9.94
CA PRO A 43 3.79 -17.64 -10.27
C PRO A 43 3.33 -16.34 -9.59
N MET A 44 3.72 -16.13 -8.32
CA MET A 44 3.40 -14.90 -7.59
C MET A 44 4.13 -13.70 -8.16
N MET A 45 5.41 -13.85 -8.55
CA MET A 45 6.16 -12.78 -9.22
C MET A 45 5.54 -12.41 -10.57
N GLU A 46 5.05 -13.39 -11.33
CA GLU A 46 4.40 -13.14 -12.63
C GLU A 46 3.06 -12.42 -12.47
N ALA A 47 2.22 -12.86 -11.51
CA ALA A 47 0.97 -12.19 -11.20
C ALA A 47 1.18 -10.74 -10.72
N ALA A 48 2.16 -10.52 -9.83
CA ALA A 48 2.51 -9.18 -9.36
C ALA A 48 3.03 -8.29 -10.50
N LEU A 49 3.87 -8.82 -11.39
CA LEU A 49 4.40 -8.10 -12.54
C LEU A 49 3.29 -7.70 -13.52
N GLU A 50 2.34 -8.60 -13.81
CA GLU A 50 1.20 -8.32 -14.68
C GLU A 50 0.33 -7.18 -14.13
N LEU A 51 0.09 -7.15 -12.82
CA LEU A 51 -0.65 -6.06 -12.18
C LEU A 51 0.06 -4.71 -12.35
N LEU A 52 1.35 -4.66 -12.04
CA LEU A 52 2.13 -3.42 -12.12
C LEU A 52 2.23 -2.89 -13.55
N GLN A 53 2.40 -3.77 -14.54
CA GLN A 53 2.38 -3.40 -15.96
C GLN A 53 1.01 -2.87 -16.41
N ALA A 54 -0.06 -3.32 -15.78
CA ALA A 54 -1.42 -2.81 -15.99
C ALA A 54 -1.73 -1.54 -15.15
N GLY A 55 -0.75 -0.97 -14.45
CA GLY A 55 -0.94 0.21 -13.60
C GLY A 55 -1.78 -0.08 -12.36
N ARG A 56 -1.76 -1.32 -11.86
CA ARG A 56 -2.49 -1.74 -10.66
C ARG A 56 -1.51 -2.18 -9.56
N PRO A 57 -1.75 -1.79 -8.30
CA PRO A 57 -0.89 -2.19 -7.20
C PRO A 57 -1.03 -3.67 -6.86
N THR A 58 0.03 -4.24 -6.30
CA THR A 58 0.07 -5.68 -5.99
C THR A 58 -0.82 -6.08 -4.82
N ARG A 59 -1.26 -5.13 -3.97
CA ARG A 59 -2.25 -5.36 -2.90
C ARG A 59 -3.58 -5.93 -3.40
N VAL A 60 -3.91 -5.78 -4.69
CA VAL A 60 -5.09 -6.42 -5.31
C VAL A 60 -5.07 -7.94 -5.12
N LEU A 61 -3.88 -8.54 -5.04
CA LEU A 61 -3.70 -9.97 -4.79
C LEU A 61 -4.14 -10.40 -3.39
N LEU A 62 -4.29 -9.49 -2.42
CA LEU A 62 -4.68 -9.84 -1.04
C LEU A 62 -6.13 -10.37 -0.94
N ASN A 63 -6.96 -10.09 -1.95
CA ASN A 63 -8.37 -10.48 -1.93
C ASN A 63 -8.52 -12.00 -2.10
N GLY A 64 -8.84 -12.69 -0.99
CA GLY A 64 -9.06 -14.14 -1.00
C GLY A 64 -7.80 -14.99 -1.17
N ILE A 65 -6.62 -14.40 -0.95
CA ILE A 65 -5.34 -15.08 -1.05
C ILE A 65 -5.20 -16.21 -0.03
N ALA A 66 -4.62 -17.34 -0.43
CA ALA A 66 -4.30 -18.42 0.48
C ALA A 66 -3.15 -18.02 1.43
N ALA A 67 -3.10 -18.61 2.62
CA ALA A 67 -2.07 -18.27 3.61
C ALA A 67 -0.63 -18.57 3.14
N GLU A 68 -0.44 -19.57 2.26
CA GLU A 68 0.87 -19.85 1.66
C GLU A 68 1.27 -18.79 0.64
N ASP A 69 0.35 -18.39 -0.22
CA ASP A 69 0.55 -17.36 -1.24
C ASP A 69 0.79 -15.98 -0.60
N LEU A 70 0.11 -15.69 0.51
CA LEU A 70 0.34 -14.47 1.28
C LEU A 70 1.79 -14.38 1.78
N ARG A 71 2.32 -15.48 2.32
CA ARG A 71 3.72 -15.53 2.78
C ARG A 71 4.70 -15.33 1.62
N ILE A 72 4.38 -15.91 0.46
CA ILE A 72 5.19 -15.73 -0.76
C ILE A 72 5.17 -14.25 -1.17
N LEU A 73 3.99 -13.63 -1.28
CA LEU A 73 3.83 -12.23 -1.65
C LEU A 73 4.58 -11.30 -0.68
N GLN A 74 4.44 -11.52 0.63
CA GLN A 74 5.17 -10.77 1.65
C GLN A 74 6.70 -10.95 1.51
N GLY A 75 7.16 -12.16 1.19
CA GLY A 75 8.57 -12.45 0.92
C GLY A 75 9.13 -11.73 -0.32
N LEU A 76 8.27 -11.21 -1.20
CA LEU A 76 8.71 -10.38 -2.33
C LEU A 76 9.10 -8.96 -1.89
N ASN A 77 8.68 -8.50 -0.71
CA ASN A 77 8.93 -7.16 -0.16
C ASN A 77 8.55 -6.03 -1.15
N LEU A 78 7.34 -6.12 -1.71
CA LEU A 78 6.81 -5.12 -2.63
C LEU A 78 6.07 -4.03 -1.86
N LEU A 79 6.39 -2.77 -2.11
CA LEU A 79 5.80 -1.62 -1.42
C LEU A 79 4.28 -1.58 -1.61
N THR A 80 3.83 -1.84 -2.83
CA THR A 80 2.42 -1.81 -3.24
C THR A 80 1.62 -3.00 -2.76
N SER A 81 2.25 -4.00 -2.11
CA SER A 81 1.57 -5.17 -1.54
C SER A 81 0.96 -4.88 -0.18
N HIS A 82 1.37 -3.78 0.47
CA HIS A 82 0.86 -3.39 1.77
C HIS A 82 -0.55 -2.79 1.67
N PRO A 83 -1.43 -3.05 2.66
CA PRO A 83 -2.68 -2.32 2.81
C PRO A 83 -2.44 -0.82 2.99
N VAL A 84 -3.36 0.01 2.47
CA VAL A 84 -3.27 1.48 2.55
C VAL A 84 -4.43 2.04 3.37
N LEU A 85 -4.09 3.00 4.24
CA LEU A 85 -5.04 3.87 4.94
C LEU A 85 -4.70 5.32 4.56
N TYR A 86 -5.65 6.03 3.95
CA TYR A 86 -5.46 7.45 3.65
C TYR A 86 -5.81 8.28 4.88
N VAL A 87 -4.84 9.06 5.35
CA VAL A 87 -5.02 9.98 6.46
C VAL A 87 -5.26 11.38 5.89
N CYS A 88 -6.50 11.86 6.01
CA CYS A 88 -6.90 13.19 5.57
C CYS A 88 -6.68 14.18 6.72
N ASN A 89 -5.55 14.88 6.69
CA ASN A 89 -5.27 15.96 7.63
C ASN A 89 -6.06 17.22 7.24
N VAL A 90 -6.90 17.72 8.14
CA VAL A 90 -7.76 18.89 7.94
C VAL A 90 -7.62 19.93 9.06
N ALA A 91 -8.17 21.11 8.82
CA ALA A 91 -8.31 22.13 9.86
C ALA A 91 -9.26 21.65 10.97
N GLU A 92 -9.12 22.20 12.17
CA GLU A 92 -9.87 21.78 13.37
C GLU A 92 -11.38 21.77 13.15
N ALA A 93 -11.91 22.82 12.52
CA ALA A 93 -13.35 22.95 12.25
C ALA A 93 -13.91 21.82 11.37
N ASP A 94 -13.06 21.22 10.54
CA ASP A 94 -13.41 20.14 9.62
C ASP A 94 -13.14 18.75 10.23
N ALA A 95 -12.49 18.65 11.39
CA ALA A 95 -12.04 17.37 11.95
C ALA A 95 -13.19 16.36 12.16
N ALA A 96 -14.35 16.86 12.59
CA ALA A 96 -15.52 16.02 12.88
C ALA A 96 -16.32 15.61 11.63
N THR A 97 -16.29 16.41 10.56
CA THR A 97 -17.22 16.24 9.41
C THR A 97 -16.54 16.12 8.05
N GLY A 98 -15.24 16.42 7.98
CA GLY A 98 -14.48 16.52 6.75
C GLY A 98 -14.89 17.71 5.86
N ASN A 99 -14.40 17.71 4.62
CA ASN A 99 -14.69 18.72 3.63
C ASN A 99 -14.78 18.09 2.21
N GLU A 100 -14.86 18.92 1.17
CA GLU A 100 -14.94 18.41 -0.21
C GLU A 100 -13.74 17.56 -0.62
N HIS A 101 -12.55 17.88 -0.09
CA HIS A 101 -11.33 17.13 -0.37
C HIS A 101 -11.34 15.76 0.32
N THR A 102 -11.80 15.67 1.57
CA THR A 102 -11.90 14.38 2.27
C THR A 102 -12.87 13.43 1.56
N LYS A 103 -14.01 13.95 1.07
CA LYS A 103 -14.97 13.18 0.27
C LYS A 103 -14.38 12.67 -1.04
N ALA A 104 -13.56 13.49 -1.71
CA ALA A 104 -12.88 13.06 -2.94
C ALA A 104 -11.88 11.93 -2.67
N VAL A 105 -11.12 12.02 -1.58
CA VAL A 105 -10.17 10.97 -1.15
C VAL A 105 -10.91 9.71 -0.72
N GLU A 106 -12.02 9.82 0.02
CA GLU A 106 -12.86 8.68 0.42
C GLU A 106 -13.39 7.90 -0.78
N LYS A 107 -13.88 8.61 -1.81
CA LYS A 107 -14.34 7.99 -3.06
C LYS A 107 -13.21 7.24 -3.78
N MET A 108 -12.03 7.87 -3.89
CA MET A 108 -10.84 7.25 -4.47
C MET A 108 -10.41 6.01 -3.69
N ALA A 109 -10.30 6.10 -2.36
CA ALA A 109 -9.89 5.02 -1.48
C ALA A 109 -10.86 3.84 -1.56
N THR A 110 -12.17 4.10 -1.52
CA THR A 110 -13.21 3.06 -1.64
C THR A 110 -13.09 2.30 -2.96
N ALA A 111 -12.85 3.00 -4.08
CA ALA A 111 -12.66 2.37 -5.39
C ALA A 111 -11.42 1.47 -5.44
N GLN A 112 -10.43 1.72 -4.58
CA GLN A 112 -9.20 0.94 -4.46
C GLN A 112 -9.24 -0.10 -3.32
N GLY A 113 -10.35 -0.19 -2.58
CA GLY A 113 -10.46 -1.06 -1.40
C GLY A 113 -9.64 -0.60 -0.19
N ALA A 114 -9.26 0.67 -0.16
CA ALA A 114 -8.52 1.30 0.94
C ALA A 114 -9.47 2.04 1.91
N GLY A 115 -9.06 2.17 3.16
CA GLY A 115 -9.77 2.97 4.17
C GLY A 115 -9.33 4.43 4.16
N THR A 116 -10.14 5.29 4.79
CA THR A 116 -9.78 6.68 5.08
C THR A 116 -10.05 7.03 6.53
N VAL A 117 -9.23 7.92 7.10
CA VAL A 117 -9.50 8.57 8.38
C VAL A 117 -9.31 10.08 8.23
N VAL A 118 -10.17 10.86 8.88
CA VAL A 118 -10.04 12.31 8.94
C VAL A 118 -9.51 12.67 10.32
N ILE A 119 -8.44 13.45 10.36
CA ILE A 119 -7.82 13.94 11.60
C ILE A 119 -7.49 15.41 11.47
N SER A 120 -7.31 16.10 12.58
CA SER A 120 -6.61 17.39 12.60
C SER A 120 -5.31 17.23 13.35
N ALA A 121 -4.19 17.25 12.63
CA ALA A 121 -2.88 17.14 13.26
C ALA A 121 -2.60 18.24 14.29
N ALA A 122 -3.28 19.40 14.19
CA ALA A 122 -3.21 20.46 15.19
C ALA A 122 -3.84 20.02 16.52
N ILE A 123 -5.08 19.51 16.50
CA ILE A 123 -5.77 18.97 17.69
C ILE A 123 -4.96 17.81 18.28
N GLU A 124 -4.51 16.87 17.45
CA GLU A 124 -3.74 15.71 17.93
C GLU A 124 -2.42 16.12 18.60
N ALA A 125 -1.77 17.19 18.10
CA ALA A 125 -0.55 17.70 18.70
C ALA A 125 -0.80 18.39 20.05
N GLU A 126 -1.90 19.14 20.19
CA GLU A 126 -2.29 19.74 21.47
C GLU A 126 -2.62 18.67 22.52
N VAL A 127 -3.38 17.63 22.14
CA VAL A 127 -3.72 16.51 23.02
C VAL A 127 -2.47 15.75 23.47
N ALA A 128 -1.54 15.49 22.55
CA ALA A 128 -0.29 14.79 22.89
C ALA A 128 0.55 15.54 23.94
N GLN A 129 0.59 16.87 23.88
CA GLN A 129 1.30 17.68 24.87
C GLN A 129 0.65 17.60 26.26
N LEU A 130 -0.68 17.56 26.33
CA LEU A 130 -1.41 17.42 27.59
C LEU A 130 -1.17 16.03 28.22
N SER A 131 -1.17 14.97 27.41
CA SER A 131 -0.88 13.61 27.92
C SER A 131 0.55 13.49 28.46
N ASP A 132 1.52 14.14 27.81
CA ASP A 132 2.91 14.14 28.30
C ASP A 132 3.03 14.85 29.66
N GLU A 133 2.27 15.92 29.89
CA GLU A 133 2.24 16.63 31.18
C GLU A 133 1.56 15.81 32.29
N GLU A 134 0.44 15.13 31.99
CA GLU A 134 -0.25 14.24 32.94
C GLU A 134 0.55 12.97 33.28
N GLU A 135 1.39 12.45 32.37
CA GLU A 135 2.28 11.32 32.64
C GLU A 135 3.51 11.69 33.50
N MET A 136 3.83 12.98 33.62
CA MET A 136 4.93 13.49 34.44
C MET A 136 4.54 13.78 35.90
N GLU A 137 3.25 13.78 36.25
CA GLU A 137 2.73 13.85 37.63
C GLU A 137 2.61 12.48 38.32
#